data_AF-A0A9D0LN63-F1
#
_entry.id   AF-A0A9D0LN63-F1
#
_cell.length_a   1.000
_cell.length_b   1.000
_cell.length_c   1.000
_cell.angle_alpha   90.00
_cell.angle_beta   90.00
_cell.angle_gamma   90.00
#
_symmetry.space_group_name_H-M   'P 1'
#
loop_
_entity.id
_entity.type
_entity.pdbx_description
1 polymer ?
#
loop_
_entity_poly.entity_id
_entity_poly.type
_entity_poly.pdbx_seq_one_letter_code
_entity_poly.pdbx_strand_id
1 'polypeptide(L)'
;MTERLVMVRLIPSHFRFRVGYTPGSGRKVSEWAEGGGLLVVNGGYFTPEYQATGLLVSGGEAHGTPYGDFAGMFLVLPGGRVEVRWLGDRPYDPGEMILEGIQSFPVLVKPGGVLGFPPDADDGRPARRTVVAQDREGRVLFIVAPRGYLTLSGLARWLVES
;
A
#
# COMPACT_ATOMS: atom_id res chain seq x y z
N MET A 1 -26.98 -0.72 -1.51
CA MET A 1 -25.92 -1.77 -1.50
C MET A 1 -24.97 -1.46 -0.35
N THR A 2 -24.35 -2.46 0.28
CA THR A 2 -23.52 -2.27 1.49
C THR A 2 -22.16 -2.93 1.32
N GLU A 3 -21.08 -2.16 1.52
CA GLU A 3 -19.70 -2.68 1.52
C GLU A 3 -19.41 -3.46 2.81
N ARG A 4 -18.46 -4.39 2.77
CA ARG A 4 -17.89 -5.04 3.95
C ARG A 4 -16.39 -4.78 4.00
N LEU A 5 -15.95 -3.93 4.91
CA LEU A 5 -14.53 -3.70 5.13
C LEU A 5 -13.95 -4.78 6.05
N VAL A 6 -12.81 -5.35 5.64
CA VAL A 6 -11.96 -6.16 6.51
C VAL A 6 -10.73 -5.35 6.81
N MET A 7 -10.47 -5.08 8.08
CA MET A 7 -9.31 -4.33 8.55
C MET A 7 -8.49 -5.22 9.48
N VAL A 8 -7.23 -5.44 9.12
CA VAL A 8 -6.25 -6.13 9.95
C VAL A 8 -5.27 -5.10 10.49
N ARG A 9 -5.22 -4.96 11.81
CA ARG A 9 -4.35 -4.02 12.52
C ARG A 9 -3.19 -4.78 13.15
N LEU A 10 -1.97 -4.36 12.83
CA LEU A 10 -0.74 -5.06 13.21
C LEU A 10 0.18 -4.11 13.98
N ILE A 11 0.70 -4.59 15.11
CA ILE A 11 1.77 -3.91 15.86
C ILE A 11 3.10 -4.33 15.22
N PRO A 12 3.88 -3.41 14.61
CA PRO A 12 5.02 -3.79 13.78
C PRO A 12 6.07 -4.65 14.48
N SER A 13 6.30 -4.44 15.77
CA SER A 13 7.27 -5.22 16.57
C SER A 13 6.89 -6.70 16.73
N HIS A 14 5.64 -7.09 16.49
CA HIS A 14 5.16 -8.47 16.63
C HIS A 14 5.17 -9.25 15.30
N PHE A 15 5.39 -8.57 14.17
CA PHE A 15 5.25 -9.16 12.85
C PHE A 15 6.44 -8.84 11.96
N ARG A 16 6.69 -9.72 10.98
CA ARG A 16 7.62 -9.45 9.89
C ARG A 16 6.82 -9.17 8.64
N PHE A 17 7.18 -8.09 7.95
CA PHE A 17 6.59 -7.70 6.68
C PHE A 17 7.60 -8.00 5.58
N ARG A 18 7.11 -8.52 4.46
CA ARG A 18 7.91 -8.82 3.27
C ARG A 18 7.13 -8.43 2.03
N VAL A 19 7.83 -7.94 1.02
CA VAL A 19 7.26 -7.69 -0.29
C VAL A 19 7.65 -8.87 -1.19
N GLY A 20 6.64 -9.64 -1.62
CA GLY A 20 6.85 -10.72 -2.59
C GLY A 20 6.85 -10.17 -4.01
N TYR A 21 7.89 -10.48 -4.78
CA TYR A 21 7.98 -10.09 -6.19
C TYR A 21 8.71 -11.14 -7.03
N THR A 22 8.16 -11.43 -8.20
CA THR A 22 8.70 -12.38 -9.19
C THR A 22 8.62 -11.72 -10.57
N PRO A 23 9.62 -10.90 -10.95
CA PRO A 23 9.57 -10.09 -12.17
C PRO A 23 9.38 -10.98 -13.40
N GLY A 24 8.42 -10.63 -14.27
CA GLY A 24 8.11 -11.42 -15.46
C GLY A 24 7.33 -12.70 -15.21
N SER A 25 7.11 -13.09 -13.95
CA SER A 25 6.41 -14.32 -13.56
C SER A 25 5.38 -14.01 -12.49
N GLY A 26 4.27 -13.40 -12.90
CA GLY A 26 3.18 -13.02 -11.99
C GLY A 26 2.61 -14.23 -11.25
N ARG A 27 2.26 -14.01 -9.98
CA ARG A 27 1.67 -15.03 -9.10
C ARG A 27 0.40 -14.49 -8.45
N LYS A 28 -0.58 -15.36 -8.25
CA LYS A 28 -1.82 -15.06 -7.52
C LYS A 28 -1.53 -14.92 -6.03
N VAL A 29 -2.34 -14.11 -5.34
CA VAL A 29 -2.27 -13.97 -3.88
C VAL A 29 -2.40 -15.33 -3.16
N SER A 30 -3.21 -16.24 -3.69
CA SER A 30 -3.36 -17.60 -3.14
C SER A 30 -2.06 -18.42 -3.21
N GLU A 31 -1.29 -18.30 -4.29
CA GLU A 31 -0.01 -19.01 -4.47
C GLU A 31 1.06 -18.42 -3.54
N TRP A 32 1.04 -17.11 -3.31
CA TRP A 32 1.89 -16.48 -2.30
C TRP A 32 1.55 -16.94 -0.87
N ALA A 33 0.26 -17.16 -0.58
CA ALA A 33 -0.19 -17.60 0.73
C ALA A 33 0.28 -19.01 1.11
N GLU A 34 0.52 -19.90 0.13
CA GLU A 34 1.12 -21.23 0.35
C GLU A 34 2.50 -21.15 1.02
N GLY A 35 3.20 -20.00 0.89
CA GLY A 35 4.48 -19.74 1.56
C GLY A 35 4.38 -19.47 3.07
N GLY A 36 3.19 -19.54 3.68
CA GLY A 36 3.02 -19.47 5.14
C GLY A 36 2.84 -18.07 5.73
N GLY A 37 2.50 -17.07 4.92
CA GLY A 37 2.19 -15.72 5.42
C GLY A 37 0.87 -15.69 6.22
N LEU A 38 0.88 -15.06 7.40
CA LEU A 38 -0.34 -14.89 8.22
C LEU A 38 -1.40 -14.02 7.53
N LEU A 39 -0.95 -13.05 6.72
CA LEU A 39 -1.75 -12.19 5.87
C LEU A 39 -0.99 -11.98 4.57
N VAL A 40 -1.67 -12.18 3.44
CA VAL A 40 -1.15 -11.87 2.11
C VAL A 40 -2.19 -11.05 1.36
N VAL A 41 -1.77 -9.91 0.82
CA VAL A 41 -2.62 -9.00 0.05
C VAL A 41 -1.90 -8.60 -1.23
N ASN A 42 -2.65 -8.22 -2.26
CA ASN A 42 -2.07 -7.56 -3.42
C ASN A 42 -1.53 -6.17 -3.01
N GLY A 43 -0.46 -5.74 -3.69
CA GLY A 43 0.25 -4.49 -3.35
C GLY A 43 0.15 -3.44 -4.45
N GLY A 44 1.19 -3.31 -5.24
CA GLY A 44 1.36 -2.29 -6.27
C GLY A 44 0.82 -2.70 -7.64
N TYR A 45 1.03 -1.83 -8.62
CA TYR A 45 0.59 -1.99 -10.01
C TYR A 45 1.69 -2.59 -10.88
N PHE A 46 1.29 -3.42 -11.84
CA PHE A 46 2.20 -4.12 -12.76
C PHE A 46 1.73 -4.00 -14.21
N THR A 47 2.66 -4.07 -15.15
CA THR A 47 2.37 -4.20 -16.60
C THR A 47 1.79 -5.59 -16.91
N PRO A 48 1.18 -5.81 -18.09
CA PRO A 48 0.73 -7.15 -18.50
C PRO A 48 1.83 -8.23 -18.46
N GLU A 49 3.09 -7.82 -18.59
CA GLU A 49 4.29 -8.66 -18.50
C GLU A 49 4.80 -8.85 -17.05
N TYR A 50 3.98 -8.47 -16.06
CA TYR A 50 4.29 -8.59 -14.63
C TYR A 50 5.54 -7.82 -14.19
N GLN A 51 5.75 -6.63 -14.76
CA GLN A 51 6.77 -5.70 -14.30
C GLN A 51 6.18 -4.61 -13.41
N ALA A 52 6.82 -4.33 -12.28
CA ALA A 52 6.40 -3.24 -11.38
C ALA A 52 6.44 -1.88 -12.11
N THR A 53 5.35 -1.12 -12.00
CA THR A 53 5.24 0.20 -12.64
C THR A 53 5.69 1.34 -11.73
N GLY A 54 5.63 1.15 -10.41
CA GLY A 54 6.19 2.02 -9.39
C GLY A 54 7.42 1.38 -8.74
N LEU A 55 8.14 2.13 -7.91
CA LEU A 55 9.25 1.56 -7.14
C LEU A 55 8.73 0.44 -6.22
N LEU A 56 9.38 -0.71 -6.34
CA LEU A 56 9.20 -1.86 -5.46
C LEU A 56 10.57 -2.28 -4.95
N VAL A 57 10.69 -2.54 -3.66
CA VAL A 57 11.90 -3.07 -3.03
C VAL A 57 11.56 -4.41 -2.40
N SER A 58 12.28 -5.47 -2.74
CA SER A 58 12.11 -6.82 -2.20
C SER A 58 13.46 -7.37 -1.77
N GLY A 59 13.62 -7.67 -0.48
CA GLY A 59 14.90 -8.14 0.05
C GLY A 59 16.08 -7.18 -0.17
N GLY A 60 15.82 -5.87 -0.24
CA GLY A 60 16.81 -4.83 -0.51
C GLY A 60 17.09 -4.56 -1.99
N GLU A 61 16.51 -5.33 -2.92
CA GLU A 61 16.65 -5.10 -4.36
C GLU A 61 15.52 -4.20 -4.87
N ALA A 62 15.88 -3.10 -5.55
CA ALA A 62 14.93 -2.14 -6.12
C ALA A 62 14.56 -2.49 -7.57
N HIS A 63 13.27 -2.39 -7.88
CA HIS A 63 12.68 -2.62 -9.19
C HIS A 63 11.69 -1.51 -9.57
N GLY A 64 11.41 -1.39 -10.87
CA GLY A 64 10.46 -0.41 -11.39
C GLY A 64 11.01 1.03 -11.38
N THR A 65 10.11 1.99 -11.59
CA THR A 65 10.46 3.41 -11.65
C THR A 65 9.74 4.14 -10.51
N PRO A 66 10.44 4.95 -9.69
CA PRO A 66 9.79 5.71 -8.63
C PRO A 66 8.71 6.66 -9.14
N TYR A 67 7.55 6.64 -8.48
CA TYR A 67 6.53 7.67 -8.60
C TYR A 67 6.98 8.98 -7.94
N GLY A 68 6.32 10.07 -8.33
CA GLY A 68 6.52 11.40 -7.77
C GLY A 68 5.74 11.66 -6.48
N ASP A 69 5.56 12.95 -6.19
CA ASP A 69 4.96 13.46 -4.95
C ASP A 69 3.49 13.05 -4.73
N PHE A 70 2.76 12.62 -5.76
CA PHE A 70 1.36 12.21 -5.64
C PHE A 70 1.17 10.82 -4.99
N ALA A 71 2.23 10.01 -4.92
CA ALA A 71 2.17 8.63 -4.49
C ALA A 71 2.49 8.44 -3.00
N GLY A 72 2.08 7.28 -2.49
CA GLY A 72 2.42 6.80 -1.16
C GLY A 72 3.39 5.63 -1.24
N MET A 73 4.08 5.36 -0.14
CA MET A 73 5.00 4.25 -0.03
C MET A 73 4.85 3.56 1.33
N PHE A 74 4.68 2.24 1.31
CA PHE A 74 4.91 1.38 2.47
C PHE A 74 6.36 0.90 2.43
N LEU A 75 7.04 0.92 3.57
CA LEU A 75 8.46 0.54 3.66
C LEU A 75 8.77 -0.16 4.99
N VAL A 76 9.73 -1.08 4.90
CA VAL A 76 10.41 -1.71 6.01
C VAL A 76 11.88 -1.31 5.94
N LEU A 77 12.36 -0.72 7.02
CA LEU A 77 13.71 -0.21 7.18
C LEU A 77 14.53 -1.14 8.09
N PRO A 78 15.88 -0.99 8.12
CA PRO A 78 16.73 -1.66 9.07
C PRO A 78 16.23 -1.55 10.52
N GLY A 79 16.42 -2.61 11.29
CA GLY A 79 15.91 -2.69 12.66
C GLY A 79 14.41 -2.98 12.78
N GLY A 80 13.72 -3.27 11.67
CA GLY A 80 12.30 -3.65 11.66
C GLY A 80 11.35 -2.46 11.80
N ARG A 81 11.84 -1.23 11.58
CA ARG A 81 10.98 -0.04 11.53
C ARG A 81 10.10 -0.09 10.28
N VAL A 82 8.82 0.17 10.44
CA VAL A 82 7.82 0.14 9.36
C VAL A 82 7.17 1.51 9.24
N GLU A 83 7.05 2.01 8.02
CA GLU A 83 6.47 3.33 7.74
C GLU A 83 5.50 3.26 6.57
N VAL A 84 4.43 4.06 6.63
CA VAL A 84 3.62 4.43 5.47
C VAL A 84 3.75 5.94 5.31
N ARG A 85 4.34 6.39 4.19
CA ARG A 85 4.62 7.81 3.95
C ARG A 85 4.01 8.31 2.65
N TRP A 86 3.65 9.59 2.63
CA TRP A 86 3.32 10.33 1.42
C TRP A 86 4.59 10.94 0.84
N LEU A 87 4.87 10.69 -0.45
CA LEU A 87 6.13 11.10 -1.07
C LEU A 87 6.27 12.61 -1.27
N GLY A 88 5.17 13.37 -1.26
CA GLY A 88 5.24 14.84 -1.28
C GLY A 88 5.72 15.46 0.04
N ASP A 89 5.58 14.75 1.18
CA ASP A 89 6.11 15.18 2.48
C ASP A 89 7.48 14.55 2.76
N ARG A 90 7.62 13.26 2.46
CA ARG A 90 8.87 12.51 2.61
C ARG A 90 9.22 11.79 1.31
N PRO A 91 9.95 12.45 0.39
CA PRO A 91 10.37 11.87 -0.87
C PRO A 91 11.20 10.60 -0.69
N TYR A 92 11.19 9.75 -1.71
CA TYR A 92 12.09 8.61 -1.77
C TYR A 92 13.52 9.09 -2.06
N ASP A 93 14.48 8.69 -1.23
CA ASP A 93 15.91 8.86 -1.46
C ASP A 93 16.52 7.51 -1.87
N PRO A 94 17.09 7.38 -3.09
CA PRO A 94 17.80 6.16 -3.51
C PRO A 94 18.98 5.76 -2.63
N GLY A 95 19.51 6.67 -1.81
CA GLY A 95 20.53 6.38 -0.80
C GLY A 95 19.98 5.75 0.49
N GLU A 96 18.66 5.74 0.69
CA GLU A 96 18.03 5.13 1.86
C GLU A 96 18.10 3.60 1.78
N MET A 97 18.60 2.97 2.86
CA MET A 97 18.57 1.52 2.96
C MET A 97 17.15 1.05 3.27
N ILE A 98 16.46 0.52 2.26
CA ILE A 98 15.12 -0.05 2.36
C ILE A 98 15.24 -1.57 2.21
N LEU A 99 14.64 -2.33 3.13
CA LEU A 99 14.63 -3.80 3.06
C LEU A 99 13.45 -4.31 2.24
N GLU A 100 12.29 -3.71 2.44
CA GLU A 100 11.05 -4.04 1.74
C GLU A 100 10.33 -2.73 1.44
N GLY A 101 9.72 -2.59 0.28
CA GLY A 101 9.10 -1.33 -0.11
C GLY A 101 8.13 -1.51 -1.26
N ILE A 102 7.03 -0.78 -1.20
CA ILE A 102 6.10 -0.73 -2.32
C ILE A 102 5.46 0.63 -2.44
N GLN A 103 5.56 1.22 -3.62
CA GLN A 103 4.83 2.42 -3.97
C GLN A 103 3.46 2.08 -4.56
N SER A 104 2.49 2.93 -4.24
CA SER A 104 1.16 2.87 -4.82
C SER A 104 0.53 4.26 -4.86
N PHE A 105 -0.52 4.41 -5.64
CA PHE A 105 -1.26 5.65 -5.77
C PHE A 105 -2.76 5.36 -5.93
N PRO A 106 -3.63 6.31 -5.58
CA PRO A 106 -3.33 7.59 -4.92
C PRO A 106 -3.09 7.44 -3.40
N VAL A 107 -2.48 8.45 -2.78
CA VAL A 107 -2.57 8.63 -1.32
C VAL A 107 -4.00 9.00 -0.96
N LEU A 108 -4.65 8.22 -0.10
CA LEU A 108 -6.04 8.48 0.31
C LEU A 108 -6.14 9.55 1.40
N VAL A 109 -5.25 9.47 2.38
CA VAL A 109 -5.20 10.37 3.54
C VAL A 109 -3.75 10.75 3.79
N LYS A 110 -3.48 12.05 3.78
CA LYS A 110 -2.20 12.68 4.09
C LYS A 110 -2.03 12.85 5.61
N PRO A 111 -0.79 13.14 6.08
CA PRO A 111 -0.57 13.49 7.48
C PRO A 111 -1.56 14.55 7.98
N GLY A 112 -2.01 14.38 9.22
CA GLY A 112 -3.04 15.26 9.82
C GLY A 112 -4.49 14.89 9.48
N GLY A 113 -4.74 13.84 8.70
CA GLY A 113 -6.10 13.44 8.33
C GLY A 113 -6.68 14.23 7.15
N VAL A 114 -5.81 14.84 6.35
CA VAL A 114 -6.20 15.63 5.17
C VAL A 114 -6.46 14.68 4.00
N LEU A 115 -7.53 14.89 3.24
CA LEU A 115 -7.80 14.10 2.02
C LEU A 115 -6.62 14.22 1.04
N GLY A 116 -6.21 13.07 0.47
CA GLY A 116 -4.99 13.01 -0.32
C GLY A 116 -5.11 13.54 -1.74
N PHE A 117 -6.33 13.62 -2.27
CA PHE A 117 -6.64 14.12 -3.61
C PHE A 117 -7.93 14.95 -3.57
N PRO A 118 -8.12 15.89 -4.51
CA PRO A 118 -9.33 16.70 -4.55
C PRO A 118 -10.55 15.87 -5.01
N PRO A 119 -11.78 16.27 -4.67
CA PRO A 119 -12.99 15.47 -4.94
C PRO A 119 -13.23 15.14 -6.42
N ASP A 120 -12.69 15.93 -7.34
CA ASP A 120 -12.82 15.79 -8.80
C ASP A 120 -11.73 14.90 -9.43
N ALA A 121 -10.72 14.48 -8.67
CA ALA A 121 -9.67 13.55 -9.14
C ALA A 121 -10.12 12.08 -9.15
N ASP A 122 -11.25 11.76 -8.52
CA ASP A 122 -11.87 10.43 -8.54
C ASP A 122 -12.96 10.39 -9.60
N ASP A 123 -12.90 9.43 -10.52
CA ASP A 123 -13.91 9.25 -11.58
C ASP A 123 -15.26 8.72 -11.03
N GLY A 124 -15.35 8.57 -9.72
CA GLY A 124 -16.55 8.16 -9.00
C GLY A 124 -16.87 6.67 -9.18
N ARG A 125 -15.98 5.89 -9.80
CA ARG A 125 -16.26 4.48 -10.08
C ARG A 125 -16.05 3.62 -8.82
N PRO A 126 -17.09 2.88 -8.39
CA PRO A 126 -16.94 1.87 -7.36
C PRO A 126 -16.03 0.74 -7.85
N ALA A 127 -15.10 0.31 -7.01
CA ALA A 127 -14.24 -0.84 -7.32
C ALA A 127 -13.76 -1.51 -6.04
N ARG A 128 -13.27 -2.75 -6.17
CA ARG A 128 -12.59 -3.44 -5.06
C ARG A 128 -11.32 -2.69 -4.70
N ARG A 129 -11.05 -2.52 -3.41
CA ARG A 129 -9.89 -1.75 -2.93
C ARG A 129 -9.09 -2.55 -1.92
N THR A 130 -7.77 -2.41 -1.99
CA THR A 130 -6.81 -2.84 -0.98
C THR A 130 -6.00 -1.62 -0.58
N VAL A 131 -5.88 -1.35 0.71
CA VAL A 131 -5.19 -0.17 1.26
C VAL A 131 -4.24 -0.62 2.34
N VAL A 132 -3.06 0.00 2.38
CA VAL A 132 -2.17 -0.01 3.54
C VAL A 132 -2.15 1.38 4.16
N ALA A 133 -2.22 1.44 5.48
CA ALA A 133 -2.18 2.68 6.25
C ALA A 133 -1.37 2.49 7.53
N GLN A 134 -1.04 3.60 8.18
CA GLN A 134 -0.42 3.62 9.50
C GLN A 134 -1.21 4.58 10.39
N ASP A 135 -1.61 4.11 11.57
CA ASP A 135 -2.31 4.97 12.54
C ASP A 135 -1.35 5.79 13.41
N ARG A 136 -1.91 6.64 14.27
CA ARG A 136 -1.14 7.52 15.17
C ARG A 136 -0.31 6.77 16.21
N GLU A 137 -0.61 5.51 16.48
CA GLU A 137 0.17 4.64 17.37
C GLU A 137 1.25 3.86 16.60
N GLY A 138 1.41 4.11 15.30
CA GLY A 138 2.39 3.45 14.44
C GLY A 138 1.97 2.04 14.02
N ARG A 139 0.73 1.62 14.30
CA ARG A 139 0.21 0.30 13.89
C ARG A 139 -0.04 0.32 12.39
N VAL A 140 0.33 -0.76 11.70
CA VAL A 140 0.04 -0.93 10.27
C VAL A 140 -1.34 -1.53 10.10
N LEU A 141 -2.12 -0.97 9.18
CA LEU A 141 -3.45 -1.41 8.85
C LEU A 141 -3.48 -1.87 7.40
N PHE A 142 -3.92 -3.10 7.17
CA PHE A 142 -4.31 -3.57 5.85
C PHE A 142 -5.83 -3.62 5.80
N ILE A 143 -6.40 -2.94 4.80
CA ILE A 143 -7.85 -2.77 4.66
C ILE A 143 -8.26 -3.28 3.29
N VAL A 144 -9.25 -4.18 3.26
CA VAL A 144 -9.79 -4.76 2.04
C VAL A 144 -11.29 -4.46 1.93
N ALA A 145 -11.68 -3.92 0.79
CA ALA A 145 -13.07 -3.68 0.37
C ALA A 145 -13.37 -4.62 -0.82
N PRO A 146 -13.89 -5.83 -0.59
CA PRO A 146 -13.95 -6.88 -1.61
C PRO A 146 -15.21 -6.81 -2.50
N ARG A 147 -16.28 -6.13 -2.09
CA ARG A 147 -17.53 -6.08 -2.87
C ARG A 147 -17.47 -5.04 -3.98
N GLY A 148 -16.67 -4.00 -3.78
CA GLY A 148 -16.42 -2.98 -4.78
C GLY A 148 -17.52 -1.94 -4.86
N TYR A 149 -18.15 -1.62 -3.73
CA TYR A 149 -19.19 -0.60 -3.64
C TYR A 149 -18.65 0.77 -3.20
N LEU A 150 -17.35 0.89 -2.93
CA LEU A 150 -16.71 2.15 -2.57
C LEU A 150 -15.98 2.79 -3.75
N THR A 151 -16.20 4.08 -3.93
CA THR A 151 -15.33 4.96 -4.72
C THR A 151 -14.05 5.28 -3.93
N LEU A 152 -13.02 5.84 -4.58
CA LEU A 152 -11.82 6.28 -3.87
C LEU A 152 -12.16 7.37 -2.86
N SER A 153 -12.96 8.36 -3.27
CA SER A 153 -13.39 9.47 -2.41
C SER A 153 -14.22 8.99 -1.22
N GLY A 154 -15.10 8.01 -1.45
CA GLY A 154 -15.91 7.40 -0.39
C GLY A 154 -15.04 6.69 0.64
N LEU A 155 -14.05 5.92 0.19
CA LEU A 155 -13.10 5.25 1.08
C LEU A 155 -12.20 6.25 1.82
N ALA A 156 -11.69 7.27 1.16
CA ALA A 156 -10.85 8.30 1.77
C ALA A 156 -11.58 9.06 2.88
N ARG A 157 -12.84 9.47 2.64
CA ARG A 157 -13.67 10.11 3.68
C ARG A 157 -13.91 9.19 4.88
N TRP A 158 -14.27 7.94 4.63
CA TRP A 158 -14.46 6.95 5.70
C TRP A 158 -13.20 6.77 6.56
N LEU A 159 -12.01 6.76 5.94
CA LEU A 159 -10.74 6.65 6.67
C LEU A 159 -10.44 7.86 7.57
N VAL A 160 -10.84 9.07 7.17
CA VAL A 160 -10.64 10.28 7.97
C VAL A 160 -11.58 10.32 9.18
N GLU A 161 -12.76 9.72 9.05
CA GLU A 161 -13.81 9.69 10.09
C GLU A 161 -13.66 8.54 11.11
N SER A 162 -12.70 7.61 10.88
CA SER A 162 -12.53 6.36 11.65
C SER A 162 -11.47 6.42 12.76
#